data_AF-A0A8J2EPT8-F1
#
_entry.id   AF-A0A8J2EPT8-F1
#
_cell.length_a   1.000
_cell.length_b   1.000
_cell.length_c   1.000
_cell.angle_alpha   90.00
_cell.angle_beta   90.00
_cell.angle_gamma   90.00
#
_symmetry.space_group_name_H-M   'P 1'
#
loop_
_entity.id
_entity.type
_entity.pdbx_description
1 polymer ?
#
loop_
_entity_poly.entity_id
_entity_poly.type
_entity_poly.pdbx_seq_one_letter_code
_entity_poly.pdbx_strand_id
1 'polypeptide(L)'
;MVVSLSSRASARLNCFPRPAFKKYALCYLFGATAKFSFSTNLVRGSPTDEKMWYATTTDNHDASENIKKALTSLGLPVNVRNVYSHFWWDGKLDNAVEARIEVEFSDTSQSETIAKAITENHSDDVPMLLTHQQWNDLPEHACYQAVFTRKAGASKAADLRDLGKQVVEKRFAGCSQHDNDGGLLFVKTTGESLPKVKNFFESQGNVEEVSTTLVDANKDYHSWLYEQTAEPGSSKPDAGEDQKANETNATKSKSDEL
;
A
#
# COMPACT_ATOMS: atom_id res chain seq x y z
N MET A 1 19.21 -53.36 23.68
CA MET A 1 19.79 -52.00 23.81
C MET A 1 18.65 -51.03 23.49
N VAL A 2 17.78 -50.63 24.42
CA VAL A 2 17.93 -49.78 25.61
C VAL A 2 18.53 -48.39 25.31
N VAL A 3 17.60 -47.47 25.01
CA VAL A 3 17.47 -46.06 25.43
C VAL A 3 18.60 -45.06 25.16
N SER A 4 18.26 -43.98 24.44
CA SER A 4 18.59 -42.62 24.87
C SER A 4 17.56 -41.63 24.33
N LEU A 5 16.61 -41.26 25.19
CA LEU A 5 15.77 -40.05 25.10
C LEU A 5 16.42 -39.02 26.01
N SER A 6 16.89 -37.88 25.49
CA SER A 6 17.30 -36.75 26.32
C SER A 6 16.15 -35.75 26.46
N SER A 7 15.70 -35.62 27.69
CA SER A 7 14.67 -34.72 28.18
C SER A 7 15.18 -33.31 28.51
N ARG A 8 14.30 -32.32 28.33
CA ARG A 8 13.98 -31.17 29.21
C ARG A 8 15.03 -30.09 29.55
N ALA A 9 14.66 -28.83 29.26
CA ALA A 9 14.54 -27.69 30.18
C ALA A 9 13.71 -26.61 29.44
N SER A 10 12.58 -26.03 29.88
CA SER A 10 12.07 -25.51 31.16
C SER A 10 12.84 -24.33 31.74
N ALA A 11 12.47 -23.12 31.32
CA ALA A 11 12.66 -21.85 32.02
C ALA A 11 11.45 -20.94 31.69
N ARG A 12 10.43 -20.90 32.55
CA ARG A 12 10.17 -19.88 33.60
C ARG A 12 10.06 -18.43 33.09
N LEU A 13 8.79 -18.02 32.96
CA LEU A 13 8.17 -16.80 33.46
C LEU A 13 9.11 -15.74 34.08
N ASN A 14 9.09 -14.54 33.52
CA ASN A 14 9.31 -13.31 34.27
C ASN A 14 8.24 -12.28 33.91
N CYS A 15 7.44 -11.94 34.92
CA CYS A 15 6.50 -10.84 34.96
C CYS A 15 7.26 -9.51 34.91
N PHE A 16 6.87 -8.61 34.02
CA PHE A 16 7.25 -7.20 34.12
C PHE A 16 6.01 -6.34 34.42
N PRO A 17 6.07 -5.43 35.39
CA PRO A 17 4.93 -4.62 35.81
C PRO A 17 4.63 -3.49 34.83
N ARG A 18 3.34 -3.25 34.61
CA ARG A 18 2.81 -2.07 33.90
C ARG A 18 3.04 -0.81 34.73
N PRO A 19 3.52 0.31 34.17
CA PRO A 19 3.40 1.60 34.83
C PRO A 19 2.00 2.18 34.64
N ALA A 20 1.34 2.46 35.75
CA ALA A 20 0.17 3.32 35.83
C ALA A 20 0.60 4.78 35.60
N PHE A 21 0.04 5.44 34.57
CA PHE A 21 0.17 6.88 34.43
C PHE A 21 -1.14 7.60 34.70
N LYS A 22 -0.98 8.67 35.48
CA LYS A 22 -1.96 9.41 36.25
C LYS A 22 -2.82 10.31 35.36
N LYS A 23 -4.10 10.42 35.76
CA LYS A 23 -5.02 11.48 35.37
C LYS A 23 -4.46 12.83 35.83
N TYR A 24 -4.34 13.80 34.92
CA TYR A 24 -4.25 15.21 35.28
C TYR A 24 -5.46 15.96 34.74
N ALA A 25 -6.00 16.81 35.62
CA ALA A 25 -7.18 17.61 35.43
C ALA A 25 -6.87 18.92 34.69
N LEU A 26 -7.89 19.34 33.95
CA LEU A 26 -8.32 20.67 33.56
C LEU A 26 -7.66 21.86 34.29
N CYS A 27 -7.18 22.86 33.53
CA CYS A 27 -7.28 24.27 33.89
C CYS A 27 -7.30 25.16 32.64
N TYR A 28 -8.21 26.13 32.70
CA TYR A 28 -8.58 27.18 31.73
C TYR A 28 -7.41 28.02 31.20
N LEU A 29 -7.59 28.59 30.00
CA LEU A 29 -7.54 30.06 29.79
C LEU A 29 -8.09 30.47 28.41
N PHE A 30 -9.01 31.43 28.44
CA PHE A 30 -9.51 32.23 27.33
C PHE A 30 -8.39 33.08 26.71
N GLY A 31 -8.39 33.26 25.39
CA GLY A 31 -7.59 34.32 24.78
C GLY A 31 -7.49 34.31 23.25
N ALA A 32 -8.08 35.35 22.63
CA ALA A 32 -7.81 35.89 21.30
C ALA A 32 -8.33 35.12 20.06
N THR A 33 -9.46 35.59 19.54
CA THR A 33 -9.91 35.39 18.15
C THR A 33 -9.11 36.28 17.21
N ALA A 34 -7.96 35.79 16.73
CA ALA A 34 -7.29 36.39 15.59
C ALA A 34 -8.04 36.02 14.30
N LYS A 35 -8.74 36.98 13.69
CA LYS A 35 -9.28 36.84 12.33
C LYS A 35 -8.11 36.89 11.34
N PHE A 36 -7.47 35.74 11.13
CA PHE A 36 -6.57 35.55 10.00
C PHE A 36 -7.43 35.35 8.74
N SER A 37 -7.59 36.41 7.97
CA SER A 37 -8.11 36.31 6.61
C SER A 37 -7.00 35.78 5.72
N PHE A 38 -6.85 34.46 5.65
CA PHE A 38 -6.07 33.83 4.59
C PHE A 38 -6.83 34.04 3.28
N SER A 39 -6.39 35.02 2.50
CA SER A 39 -6.66 35.03 1.07
C SER A 39 -5.93 33.84 0.47
N THR A 40 -6.61 32.69 0.43
CA THR A 40 -6.23 31.59 -0.44
C THR A 40 -6.49 32.03 -1.87
N ASN A 41 -5.51 32.74 -2.44
CA ASN A 41 -5.32 32.66 -3.89
C ASN A 41 -4.86 31.24 -4.18
N LEU A 42 -5.83 30.32 -4.15
CA LEU A 42 -5.71 28.98 -4.69
C LEU A 42 -5.50 29.21 -6.18
N VAL A 43 -4.24 29.29 -6.58
CA VAL A 43 -3.85 29.08 -7.97
C VAL A 43 -4.30 27.65 -8.24
N ARG A 44 -5.52 27.48 -8.75
CA ARG A 44 -5.92 26.27 -9.46
C ARG A 44 -4.94 26.18 -10.61
N GLY A 45 -3.87 25.41 -10.39
CA GLY A 45 -3.10 24.86 -11.48
C GLY A 45 -4.12 24.27 -12.46
N SER A 46 -3.93 24.54 -13.74
CA SER A 46 -4.70 23.87 -14.79
C SER A 46 -4.70 22.35 -14.49
N PRO A 47 -5.80 21.60 -14.69
CA PRO A 47 -5.89 20.14 -14.44
C PRO A 47 -4.93 19.28 -15.29
N THR A 48 -3.90 19.91 -15.87
CA THR A 48 -3.01 19.40 -16.89
C THR A 48 -1.89 18.61 -16.24
N ASP A 49 -1.86 17.33 -16.58
CA ASP A 49 -0.73 16.41 -16.50
C ASP A 49 -0.48 15.73 -15.16
N GLU A 50 -1.54 15.32 -14.45
CA GLU A 50 -1.35 14.30 -13.42
C GLU A 50 -0.87 13.01 -14.09
N LYS A 51 0.40 12.67 -13.85
CA LYS A 51 1.07 11.58 -14.54
C LYS A 51 0.52 10.24 -14.06
N MET A 52 0.11 9.42 -15.02
CA MET A 52 -0.23 8.03 -14.75
C MET A 52 1.04 7.23 -14.52
N TRP A 53 0.97 6.22 -13.67
CA TRP A 53 2.12 5.39 -13.39
C TRP A 53 1.74 3.95 -13.05
N TYR A 54 2.66 3.04 -13.37
CA TYR A 54 2.69 1.67 -12.86
C TYR A 54 3.83 1.52 -11.87
N ALA A 55 3.61 0.73 -10.81
CA ALA A 55 4.66 0.31 -9.89
C ALA A 55 4.61 -1.21 -9.66
N THR A 56 5.77 -1.84 -9.65
CA THR A 56 5.97 -3.25 -9.33
C THR A 56 7.25 -3.43 -8.51
N THR A 57 7.44 -4.60 -7.88
CA THR A 57 8.64 -4.93 -7.11
C THR A 57 9.02 -6.39 -7.29
N THR A 58 10.31 -6.67 -7.39
CA THR A 58 10.87 -8.03 -7.47
C THR A 58 12.17 -8.12 -6.65
N ASP A 59 12.42 -9.25 -6.00
CA ASP A 59 13.69 -9.55 -5.32
C ASP A 59 14.76 -10.16 -6.24
N ASN A 60 14.42 -10.37 -7.52
CA ASN A 60 15.27 -10.96 -8.53
C ASN A 60 15.91 -9.89 -9.43
N HIS A 61 17.24 -9.81 -9.41
CA HIS A 61 17.99 -8.82 -10.20
C HIS A 61 17.75 -8.95 -11.71
N ASP A 62 17.75 -10.17 -12.24
CA ASP A 62 17.57 -10.42 -13.67
C ASP A 62 16.13 -10.05 -14.11
N ALA A 63 15.13 -10.37 -13.30
CA ALA A 63 13.75 -9.96 -13.54
C ALA A 63 13.62 -8.43 -13.56
N SER A 64 14.26 -7.74 -12.61
CA SER A 64 14.28 -6.28 -12.58
C SER A 64 14.87 -5.66 -13.86
N GLU A 65 16.02 -6.15 -14.32
CA GLU A 65 16.64 -5.66 -15.55
C GLU A 65 15.81 -6.00 -16.80
N ASN A 66 15.16 -7.17 -16.84
CA ASN A 66 14.27 -7.57 -17.94
C ASN A 66 13.03 -6.68 -18.02
N ILE A 67 12.35 -6.42 -16.89
CA ILE A 67 11.21 -5.50 -16.82
C ILE A 67 11.63 -4.10 -17.28
N LYS A 68 12.73 -3.56 -16.74
CA LYS A 68 13.26 -2.25 -17.11
C LYS A 68 13.54 -2.16 -18.62
N LYS A 69 14.18 -3.18 -19.19
CA LYS A 69 14.47 -3.25 -20.63
C LYS A 69 13.19 -3.30 -21.47
N ALA A 70 12.21 -4.10 -21.07
CA ALA A 70 10.92 -4.21 -21.77
C ALA A 70 10.20 -2.85 -21.79
N LEU A 71 10.10 -2.18 -20.64
CA LEU A 71 9.46 -0.87 -20.51
C LEU A 71 10.23 0.24 -21.26
N THR A 72 11.56 0.26 -21.19
CA THR A 72 12.39 1.22 -21.94
C THR A 72 12.24 1.05 -23.45
N SER A 73 12.03 -0.19 -23.92
CA SER A 73 11.79 -0.48 -25.34
C SER A 73 10.47 0.09 -25.86
N LEU A 74 9.53 0.42 -24.96
CA LEU A 74 8.30 1.16 -25.26
C LEU A 74 8.51 2.68 -25.30
N GLY A 75 9.73 3.17 -25.06
CA GLY A 75 10.05 4.59 -24.98
C GLY A 75 9.61 5.27 -23.69
N LEU A 76 9.34 4.49 -22.64
CA LEU A 76 8.83 5.01 -21.36
C LEU A 76 9.97 5.34 -20.37
N PRO A 77 9.83 6.41 -19.57
CA PRO A 77 10.74 6.70 -18.48
C PRO A 77 10.55 5.69 -17.34
N VAL A 78 11.61 4.95 -17.02
CA VAL A 78 11.60 3.92 -15.96
C VAL A 78 12.53 4.35 -14.83
N ASN A 79 11.98 4.38 -13.61
CA ASN A 79 12.73 4.56 -12.39
C ASN A 79 12.88 3.23 -11.65
N VAL A 80 14.10 2.86 -11.30
CA VAL A 80 14.38 1.65 -10.51
C VAL A 80 15.14 2.04 -9.27
N ARG A 81 14.66 1.61 -8.11
CA ARG A 81 15.27 1.89 -6.80
C ARG A 81 15.36 0.62 -5.95
N ASN A 82 16.40 0.52 -5.14
CA ASN A 82 16.51 -0.58 -4.18
C ASN A 82 15.68 -0.25 -2.94
N VAL A 83 14.79 -1.15 -2.55
CA VAL A 83 13.95 -0.99 -1.37
C VAL A 83 14.14 -2.16 -0.42
N TYR A 84 13.87 -1.90 0.86
CA TYR A 84 13.74 -2.92 1.87
C TYR A 84 12.27 -3.07 2.27
N SER A 85 11.73 -4.25 2.05
CA SER A 85 10.30 -4.54 2.18
C SER A 85 10.00 -5.31 3.47
N HIS A 86 8.87 -4.99 4.09
CA HIS A 86 8.24 -5.75 5.16
C HIS A 86 6.84 -6.15 4.71
N PHE A 87 6.49 -7.43 4.85
CA PHE A 87 5.20 -7.95 4.43
C PHE A 87 4.83 -9.21 5.22
N TRP A 88 3.56 -9.62 5.14
CA TRP A 88 3.13 -10.91 5.67
C TRP A 88 3.06 -11.96 4.57
N TRP A 89 3.69 -13.11 4.82
CA TRP A 89 3.66 -14.26 3.93
C TRP A 89 3.54 -15.53 4.75
N ASP A 90 2.65 -16.45 4.36
CA ASP A 90 2.43 -17.73 5.07
C ASP A 90 2.29 -17.59 6.59
N GLY A 91 1.56 -16.55 7.04
CA GLY A 91 1.30 -16.32 8.45
C GLY A 91 2.52 -15.91 9.29
N LYS A 92 3.60 -15.45 8.66
CA LYS A 92 4.76 -14.82 9.33
C LYS A 92 5.06 -13.43 8.74
N LEU A 93 5.62 -12.57 9.59
CA LEU A 93 6.21 -11.32 9.13
C LEU A 93 7.55 -11.65 8.46
N ASP A 94 7.68 -11.29 7.20
CA ASP A 94 8.89 -11.50 6.40
C ASP A 94 9.48 -10.17 5.91
N ASN A 95 10.65 -10.26 5.28
CA ASN A 95 11.34 -9.13 4.70
C ASN A 95 12.16 -9.53 3.48
N ALA A 96 12.30 -8.60 2.54
CA ALA A 96 13.11 -8.80 1.33
C ALA A 96 13.84 -7.51 0.96
N VAL A 97 14.99 -7.67 0.29
CA VAL A 97 15.61 -6.59 -0.48
C VAL A 97 15.09 -6.73 -1.90
N GLU A 98 14.43 -5.70 -2.40
CA GLU A 98 13.75 -5.73 -3.70
C GLU A 98 14.21 -4.56 -4.57
N ALA A 99 14.06 -4.71 -5.88
CA ALA A 99 14.03 -3.61 -6.81
C ALA A 99 12.57 -3.15 -6.95
N ARG A 100 12.31 -1.87 -6.66
CA ARG A 100 11.05 -1.22 -6.99
C ARG A 100 11.18 -0.50 -8.32
N ILE A 101 10.28 -0.84 -9.24
CA ILE A 101 10.26 -0.36 -10.61
C ILE A 101 9.00 0.47 -10.79
N GLU A 102 9.17 1.72 -11.21
CA GLU A 102 8.10 2.67 -11.47
C GLU A 102 8.23 3.17 -12.91
N VAL A 103 7.12 3.23 -13.62
CA VAL A 103 7.07 3.74 -15.00
C VAL A 103 5.94 4.73 -15.13
N GLU A 104 6.26 5.91 -15.64
CA GLU A 104 5.28 6.96 -15.91
C GLU A 104 4.84 6.89 -17.37
N PHE A 105 3.57 7.15 -17.63
CA PHE A 105 3.01 7.19 -18.98
C PHE A 105 1.90 8.24 -19.07
N SER A 106 1.60 8.68 -20.29
CA SER A 106 0.57 9.70 -20.55
C SER A 106 -0.52 9.22 -21.51
N ASP A 107 -0.31 8.10 -22.19
CA ASP A 107 -1.27 7.50 -23.11
C ASP A 107 -1.90 6.25 -22.48
N THR A 108 -3.18 6.34 -22.12
CA THR A 108 -3.93 5.23 -21.50
C THR A 108 -3.99 3.98 -22.39
N SER A 109 -3.85 4.12 -23.71
CA SER A 109 -3.82 2.97 -24.62
C SER A 109 -2.59 2.08 -24.42
N GLN A 110 -1.54 2.58 -23.75
CA GLN A 110 -0.36 1.80 -23.42
C GLN A 110 -0.52 0.96 -22.14
N SER A 111 -1.58 1.18 -21.36
CA SER A 111 -1.75 0.59 -20.03
C SER A 111 -1.66 -0.94 -20.02
N GLU A 112 -2.42 -1.61 -20.90
CA GLU A 112 -2.38 -3.07 -21.03
C GLU A 112 -1.02 -3.59 -21.51
N THR A 113 -0.36 -2.84 -22.41
CA THR A 113 0.97 -3.21 -22.93
C THR A 113 2.02 -3.11 -21.83
N ILE A 114 1.93 -2.09 -20.96
CA ILE A 114 2.82 -1.92 -19.81
C ILE A 114 2.61 -3.05 -18.79
N ALA A 115 1.35 -3.32 -18.41
CA ALA A 115 1.01 -4.40 -17.48
C ALA A 115 1.52 -5.76 -17.97
N LYS A 116 1.35 -6.03 -19.27
CA LYS A 116 1.86 -7.25 -19.92
C LYS A 116 3.39 -7.30 -19.90
N ALA A 117 4.07 -6.22 -20.25
CA ALA A 117 5.53 -6.15 -20.24
C ALA A 117 6.12 -6.40 -18.85
N ILE A 118 5.47 -5.89 -17.79
CA ILE A 118 5.84 -6.19 -16.41
C ILE A 118 5.62 -7.67 -16.10
N THR A 119 4.43 -8.19 -16.36
CA THR A 119 4.02 -9.54 -15.96
C THR A 119 4.84 -10.63 -16.66
N GLU A 120 5.08 -10.51 -17.97
CA GLU A 120 5.85 -11.49 -18.75
C GLU A 120 7.34 -11.55 -18.39
N ASN A 121 7.86 -10.54 -17.69
CA ASN A 121 9.26 -10.45 -17.28
C ASN A 121 9.45 -10.55 -15.76
N HIS A 122 8.38 -10.79 -15.01
CA HIS A 122 8.42 -10.90 -13.55
C HIS A 122 8.88 -12.29 -13.10
N SER A 123 9.55 -12.35 -11.94
CA SER A 123 9.96 -13.62 -11.31
C SER A 123 8.82 -14.30 -10.54
N ASP A 124 7.96 -13.50 -9.94
CA ASP A 124 6.94 -13.96 -9.01
C ASP A 124 5.68 -14.41 -9.74
N ASP A 125 5.08 -15.49 -9.26
CA ASP A 125 3.79 -15.99 -9.77
C ASP A 125 2.65 -14.97 -9.58
N VAL A 126 2.73 -14.20 -8.49
CA VAL A 126 1.78 -13.15 -8.13
C VAL A 126 2.55 -11.83 -8.01
N PRO A 127 2.87 -11.16 -9.14
CA PRO A 127 3.56 -9.90 -9.09
C PRO A 127 2.69 -8.85 -8.40
N MET A 128 3.31 -7.98 -7.61
CA MET A 128 2.65 -6.72 -7.25
C MET A 128 2.57 -5.84 -8.50
N LEU A 129 1.37 -5.46 -8.90
CA LEU A 129 1.16 -4.47 -9.94
C LEU A 129 0.18 -3.40 -9.44
N LEU A 130 0.65 -2.18 -9.26
CA LEU A 130 -0.15 -1.03 -8.87
C LEU A 130 -0.22 -0.03 -10.01
N THR A 131 -1.42 0.49 -10.29
CA THR A 131 -1.64 1.52 -11.30
C THR A 131 -2.27 2.74 -10.67
N HIS A 132 -1.79 3.92 -11.03
CA HIS A 132 -2.48 5.17 -10.76
C HIS A 132 -2.81 5.86 -12.07
N GLN A 133 -4.04 6.33 -12.18
CA GLN A 133 -4.49 7.22 -13.23
C GLN A 133 -5.61 8.12 -12.69
N GLN A 134 -6.07 9.06 -13.52
CA GLN A 134 -7.26 9.84 -13.17
C GLN A 134 -8.49 8.94 -13.27
N TRP A 135 -9.19 8.81 -12.15
CA TRP A 135 -10.36 7.95 -12.03
C TRP A 135 -11.64 8.80 -12.01
N ASN A 136 -12.61 8.45 -12.85
CA ASN A 136 -13.97 9.00 -12.73
C ASN A 136 -14.78 8.24 -11.67
N ASP A 137 -14.51 6.95 -11.53
CA ASP A 137 -15.16 6.01 -10.61
C ASP A 137 -14.11 5.29 -9.77
N LEU A 138 -14.50 4.65 -8.67
CA LEU A 138 -13.58 3.84 -7.88
C LEU A 138 -13.05 2.66 -8.74
N PRO A 139 -11.73 2.41 -8.79
CA PRO A 139 -11.20 1.27 -9.54
C PRO A 139 -11.67 -0.07 -8.96
N GLU A 140 -11.66 -1.11 -9.79
CA GLU A 140 -12.17 -2.44 -9.42
C GLU A 140 -11.44 -3.02 -8.20
N HIS A 141 -10.12 -2.86 -8.14
CA HIS A 141 -9.27 -3.37 -7.07
C HIS A 141 -8.63 -2.21 -6.29
N ALA A 142 -9.50 -1.29 -5.84
CA ALA A 142 -9.10 -0.08 -5.15
C ALA A 142 -8.33 -0.34 -3.86
N CYS A 143 -7.10 0.16 -3.81
CA CYS A 143 -6.31 0.25 -2.59
C CYS A 143 -5.51 1.55 -2.56
N TYR A 144 -4.68 1.72 -1.53
CA TYR A 144 -3.94 2.96 -1.31
C TYR A 144 -2.46 2.71 -1.17
N GLN A 145 -1.67 3.58 -1.79
CA GLN A 145 -0.27 3.76 -1.48
C GLN A 145 -0.10 5.10 -0.75
N ALA A 146 0.25 5.04 0.54
CA ALA A 146 0.65 6.18 1.32
C ALA A 146 2.18 6.28 1.35
N VAL A 147 2.73 7.47 1.14
CA VAL A 147 4.16 7.73 1.15
C VAL A 147 4.48 8.63 2.32
N PHE A 148 5.47 8.25 3.12
CA PHE A 148 5.89 8.98 4.31
C PHE A 148 7.37 9.33 4.24
N THR A 149 7.73 10.47 4.84
CA THR A 149 9.11 10.89 5.04
C THR A 149 9.33 11.41 6.46
N ARG A 150 10.59 11.58 6.86
CA ARG A 150 10.90 12.20 8.15
C ARG A 150 10.65 13.69 8.06
N LYS A 151 10.03 14.26 9.09
CA LYS A 151 9.92 15.71 9.21
C LYS A 151 11.30 16.35 9.24
N ALA A 152 11.44 17.49 8.57
CA ALA A 152 12.65 18.29 8.65
C ALA A 152 12.98 18.63 10.13
N GLY A 153 14.21 18.34 10.55
CA GLY A 153 14.67 18.59 11.93
C GLY A 153 14.24 17.53 12.96
N ALA A 154 13.49 16.49 12.57
CA ALA A 154 13.25 15.36 13.45
C ALA A 154 14.56 14.63 13.79
N SER A 155 14.70 14.23 15.06
CA SER A 155 15.85 13.41 15.46
C SER A 155 15.89 12.10 14.65
N LYS A 156 17.09 11.56 14.40
CA LYS A 156 17.27 10.27 13.70
C LYS A 156 16.58 9.08 14.40
N ALA A 157 16.06 9.26 15.61
CA ALA A 157 15.55 8.19 16.48
C ALA A 157 14.32 7.44 15.93
N ALA A 158 13.51 8.03 15.05
CA ALA A 158 12.56 7.22 14.28
C ALA A 158 13.25 6.69 13.02
N ASP A 159 13.60 5.42 13.05
CA ASP A 159 13.94 4.69 11.84
C ASP A 159 12.66 4.41 11.06
N LEU A 160 12.47 5.06 9.90
CA LEU A 160 11.31 4.84 9.03
C LEU A 160 11.15 3.37 8.67
N ARG A 161 12.24 2.61 8.56
CA ARG A 161 12.21 1.17 8.32
C ARG A 161 11.55 0.42 9.47
N ASP A 162 11.91 0.75 10.72
CA ASP A 162 11.29 0.14 11.90
C ASP A 162 9.81 0.51 12.03
N LEU A 163 9.45 1.77 11.73
CA LEU A 163 8.04 2.17 11.66
C LEU A 163 7.28 1.41 10.55
N GLY A 164 7.91 1.21 9.40
CA GLY A 164 7.39 0.37 8.31
C GLY A 164 7.15 -1.07 8.74
N LYS A 165 8.06 -1.66 9.51
CA LYS A 165 7.87 -2.98 10.11
C LYS A 165 6.68 -3.00 11.06
N GLN A 166 6.61 -2.04 11.97
CA GLN A 166 5.55 -1.97 12.98
C GLN A 166 4.15 -1.82 12.39
N VAL A 167 3.98 -1.01 11.33
CA VAL A 167 2.66 -0.82 10.69
C VAL A 167 2.17 -2.11 10.00
N VAL A 168 3.10 -2.91 9.45
CA VAL A 168 2.80 -4.21 8.85
C VAL A 168 2.55 -5.27 9.92
N GLU A 169 3.36 -5.31 10.98
CA GLU A 169 3.20 -6.23 12.11
C GLU A 169 1.84 -6.06 12.79
N LYS A 170 1.34 -4.81 12.87
CA LYS A 170 0.00 -4.48 13.38
C LYS A 170 -1.14 -4.81 12.43
N ARG A 171 -0.85 -5.32 11.22
CA ARG A 171 -1.85 -5.59 10.17
C ARG A 171 -2.60 -4.33 9.70
N PHE A 172 -2.01 -3.15 9.88
CA PHE A 172 -2.58 -1.91 9.33
C PHE A 172 -2.21 -1.73 7.86
N ALA A 173 -1.12 -2.35 7.42
CA ALA A 173 -0.69 -2.40 6.03
C ALA A 173 -0.28 -3.83 5.67
N GLY A 174 -0.49 -4.24 4.43
CA GLY A 174 -0.01 -5.56 3.97
C GLY A 174 1.47 -5.55 3.61
N CYS A 175 1.95 -4.41 3.12
CA CYS A 175 3.34 -4.21 2.70
C CYS A 175 3.81 -2.81 3.07
N SER A 176 5.05 -2.69 3.52
CA SER A 176 5.79 -1.43 3.55
C SER A 176 7.14 -1.60 2.87
N GLN A 177 7.59 -0.57 2.15
CA GLN A 177 8.85 -0.56 1.42
C GLN A 177 9.60 0.71 1.76
N HIS A 178 10.81 0.56 2.28
CA HIS A 178 11.67 1.67 2.63
C HIS A 178 12.74 1.83 1.56
N ASP A 179 12.84 3.03 0.97
CA ASP A 179 13.90 3.37 0.03
C ASP A 179 15.27 3.28 0.74
N ASN A 180 16.25 2.56 0.17
CA ASN A 180 17.57 2.42 0.78
C ASN A 180 18.30 3.75 0.96
N ASP A 181 17.96 4.76 0.16
CA ASP A 181 18.48 6.12 0.30
C ASP A 181 17.86 6.88 1.50
N GLY A 182 16.94 6.23 2.25
CA GLY A 182 16.49 6.63 3.58
C GLY A 182 15.43 7.74 3.62
N GLY A 183 14.97 8.19 2.46
CA GLY A 183 14.09 9.34 2.33
C GLY A 183 12.60 9.01 2.39
N LEU A 184 12.18 7.84 1.93
CA LEU A 184 10.76 7.53 1.69
C LEU A 184 10.37 6.14 2.20
N LEU A 185 9.18 6.07 2.77
CA LEU A 185 8.49 4.85 3.16
C LEU A 185 7.17 4.75 2.40
N PHE A 186 7.06 3.75 1.52
CA PHE A 186 5.84 3.43 0.79
C PHE A 186 5.04 2.40 1.59
N VAL A 187 3.79 2.69 1.91
CA VAL A 187 2.90 1.83 2.70
C VAL A 187 1.67 1.51 1.88
N LYS A 188 1.38 0.22 1.70
CA LYS A 188 0.25 -0.26 0.89
C LYS A 188 -0.81 -0.84 1.81
N THR A 189 -2.03 -0.36 1.65
CA THR A 189 -3.15 -0.69 2.53
C THR A 189 -4.47 -0.66 1.77
N THR A 190 -5.49 -1.30 2.34
CA THR A 190 -6.89 -1.17 1.93
C THR A 190 -7.50 0.13 2.45
N GLY A 191 -8.66 0.52 1.91
CA GLY A 191 -9.38 1.71 2.34
C GLY A 191 -9.80 1.67 3.81
N GLU A 192 -10.22 0.49 4.31
CA GLU A 192 -10.62 0.31 5.71
C GLU A 192 -9.46 0.50 6.69
N SER A 193 -8.25 0.08 6.31
CA SER A 193 -7.07 0.17 7.17
C SER A 193 -6.26 1.47 6.99
N LEU A 194 -6.53 2.26 5.94
CA LEU A 194 -5.86 3.54 5.71
C LEU A 194 -5.95 4.51 6.92
N PRO A 195 -7.10 4.72 7.59
CA PRO A 195 -7.14 5.55 8.79
C PRO A 195 -6.24 5.02 9.93
N LYS A 196 -6.10 3.70 10.07
CA LYS A 196 -5.22 3.07 11.07
C LYS A 196 -3.75 3.37 10.76
N VAL A 197 -3.36 3.31 9.49
CA VAL A 197 -2.02 3.71 9.00
C VAL A 197 -1.75 5.18 9.31
N LYS A 198 -2.65 6.10 8.93
CA LYS A 198 -2.46 7.54 9.15
C LYS A 198 -2.33 7.88 10.64
N ASN A 199 -3.23 7.36 11.47
CA ASN A 199 -3.19 7.56 12.92
C ASN A 199 -1.89 7.01 13.54
N PHE A 200 -1.39 5.87 13.06
CA PHE A 200 -0.13 5.31 13.51
C PHE A 200 1.04 6.26 13.27
N PHE A 201 1.21 6.78 12.05
CA PHE A 201 2.31 7.70 11.72
C PHE A 201 2.16 9.08 12.34
N GLU A 202 0.95 9.63 12.41
CA GLU A 202 0.67 10.91 13.08
C GLU A 202 1.08 10.84 14.56
N SER A 203 0.79 9.74 15.25
CA SER A 203 1.14 9.55 16.67
C SER A 203 2.65 9.49 16.94
N GLN A 204 3.49 9.25 15.93
CA GLN A 204 4.95 9.26 16.09
C GLN A 204 5.50 10.69 16.19
N GLY A 205 4.77 11.69 15.67
CA GLY A 205 5.11 13.11 15.73
C GLY A 205 6.30 13.54 14.85
N ASN A 206 7.12 12.61 14.35
CA ASN A 206 8.38 12.84 13.62
C ASN A 206 8.37 12.38 12.15
N VAL A 207 7.24 11.87 11.68
CA VAL A 207 6.98 11.49 10.29
C VAL A 207 5.92 12.42 9.71
N GLU A 208 6.05 12.76 8.44
CA GLU A 208 5.02 13.47 7.67
C GLU A 208 4.61 12.65 6.45
N GLU A 209 3.34 12.77 6.08
CA GLU A 209 2.79 12.18 4.87
C GLU A 209 3.20 13.04 3.67
N VAL A 210 3.88 12.44 2.70
CA VAL A 210 4.23 13.06 1.42
C VAL A 210 3.04 12.98 0.46
N SER A 211 2.39 11.82 0.40
CA SER A 211 1.20 11.60 -0.43
C SER A 211 0.36 10.43 0.08
N THR A 212 -0.92 10.42 -0.30
CA THR A 212 -1.77 9.23 -0.28
C THR A 212 -2.45 9.16 -1.64
N THR A 213 -2.20 8.07 -2.36
CA THR A 213 -2.69 7.89 -3.72
C THR A 213 -3.62 6.69 -3.79
N LEU A 214 -4.81 6.90 -4.37
CA LEU A 214 -5.71 5.81 -4.76
C LEU A 214 -5.11 5.10 -5.99
N VAL A 215 -4.96 3.79 -5.88
CA VAL A 215 -4.36 2.94 -6.91
C VAL A 215 -5.26 1.74 -7.19
N ASP A 216 -5.15 1.20 -8.39
CA ASP A 216 -5.75 -0.07 -8.79
C ASP A 216 -4.67 -1.15 -8.76
N ALA A 217 -4.88 -2.18 -7.96
CA ALA A 217 -3.98 -3.32 -7.87
C ALA A 217 -4.40 -4.44 -8.84
N ASN A 218 -3.49 -5.31 -9.27
CA ASN A 218 -3.93 -6.57 -9.87
C ASN A 218 -4.72 -7.41 -8.83
N LYS A 219 -5.72 -8.15 -9.32
CA LYS A 219 -6.69 -8.92 -8.52
C LYS A 219 -6.05 -9.76 -7.42
N ASP A 220 -4.98 -10.48 -7.74
CA ASP A 220 -4.34 -11.41 -6.81
C ASP A 220 -3.60 -10.66 -5.69
N TYR A 221 -2.88 -9.58 -6.03
CA TYR A 221 -2.22 -8.73 -5.04
C TYR A 221 -3.24 -8.00 -4.15
N HIS A 222 -4.34 -7.52 -4.73
CA HIS A 222 -5.44 -6.91 -3.98
C HIS A 222 -6.06 -7.89 -2.97
N SER A 223 -6.34 -9.12 -3.42
CA SER A 223 -6.88 -10.18 -2.57
C SER A 223 -5.94 -10.49 -1.41
N TRP A 224 -4.64 -10.63 -1.70
CA TRP A 224 -3.61 -10.81 -0.68
C TRP A 224 -3.56 -9.62 0.30
N LEU A 225 -3.61 -8.38 -0.20
CA LEU A 225 -3.56 -7.17 0.62
C LEU A 225 -4.75 -7.07 1.58
N TYR A 226 -5.95 -7.42 1.12
CA TYR A 226 -7.14 -7.53 1.95
C TYR A 226 -6.96 -8.56 3.06
N GLU A 227 -6.51 -9.78 2.73
CA GLU A 227 -6.24 -10.83 3.72
C GLU A 227 -5.19 -10.39 4.76
N GLN A 228 -4.16 -9.65 4.33
CA GLN A 228 -3.11 -9.21 5.24
C GLN A 228 -3.51 -8.02 6.13
N THR A 229 -4.57 -7.28 5.78
CA THR A 229 -5.04 -6.11 6.53
C THR A 229 -6.38 -6.29 7.23
N ALA A 230 -7.04 -7.42 6.96
CA ALA A 230 -8.27 -7.84 7.61
C ALA A 230 -8.08 -8.03 9.12
N GLU A 231 -9.09 -7.69 9.91
CA GLU A 231 -9.08 -7.98 11.34
C GLU A 231 -9.15 -9.50 11.56
N PRO A 232 -8.37 -10.07 12.50
CA PRO A 232 -8.45 -11.49 12.82
C PRO A 232 -9.90 -11.90 13.13
N GLY A 233 -10.47 -12.78 12.30
CA GLY A 233 -11.86 -13.24 12.43
C GLY A 233 -12.90 -12.50 11.58
N SER A 234 -12.50 -11.50 10.80
CA SER A 234 -13.37 -10.98 9.72
C SER A 234 -13.45 -12.01 8.59
N SER A 235 -14.67 -12.40 8.22
CA SER A 235 -14.91 -13.29 7.08
C SER A 235 -14.52 -12.56 5.79
N LYS A 236 -13.79 -13.26 4.91
CA LYS A 236 -13.43 -12.76 3.57
C LYS A 236 -14.71 -12.26 2.87
N PRO A 237 -14.74 -11.03 2.32
CA PRO A 237 -15.88 -10.60 1.51
C PRO A 237 -16.02 -11.59 0.34
N ASP A 238 -17.22 -12.11 0.16
CA ASP A 238 -17.50 -13.14 -0.83
C ASP A 238 -17.23 -12.56 -2.23
N ALA A 239 -16.28 -13.16 -2.96
CA ALA A 239 -15.75 -12.60 -4.20
C ALA A 239 -16.70 -12.80 -5.40
N GLY A 240 -18.03 -12.88 -5.20
CA GLY A 240 -18.90 -13.49 -6.20
C GLY A 240 -20.41 -13.31 -6.14
N GLU A 241 -20.98 -12.22 -5.64
CA GLU A 241 -22.46 -12.03 -5.69
C GLU A 241 -23.01 -10.85 -6.49
N ASP A 242 -22.20 -10.07 -7.21
CA ASP A 242 -22.69 -8.85 -7.90
C ASP A 242 -22.66 -8.90 -9.44
N GLN A 243 -22.96 -10.04 -10.10
CA GLN A 243 -23.20 -10.04 -11.58
C GLN A 243 -24.26 -11.05 -12.08
N LYS A 244 -25.43 -11.13 -11.42
CA LYS A 244 -26.61 -11.82 -11.99
C LYS A 244 -27.90 -11.02 -11.83
N ALA A 245 -27.91 -9.78 -12.30
CA ALA A 245 -29.15 -9.01 -12.42
C ALA A 245 -29.13 -8.03 -13.59
N ASN A 246 -28.88 -8.50 -14.83
CA ASN A 246 -29.37 -7.75 -16.00
C ASN A 246 -29.47 -8.52 -17.33
N GLU A 247 -29.90 -9.78 -17.31
CA GLU A 247 -30.33 -10.47 -18.54
C GLU A 247 -31.74 -11.03 -18.37
N THR A 248 -32.74 -10.15 -18.45
CA THR A 248 -34.09 -10.55 -18.87
C THR A 248 -34.87 -9.30 -19.25
N ASN A 249 -34.78 -8.91 -20.52
CA ASN A 249 -35.92 -8.41 -21.32
C ASN A 249 -35.46 -8.00 -22.73
N ALA A 250 -35.29 -8.98 -23.61
CA ALA A 250 -35.18 -8.73 -25.04
C ALA A 250 -35.65 -9.93 -25.87
N THR A 251 -36.92 -10.33 -25.77
CA THR A 251 -37.60 -11.00 -26.91
C THR A 251 -39.12 -11.03 -26.76
N LYS A 252 -39.83 -10.22 -27.56
CA LYS A 252 -41.01 -10.65 -28.31
C LYS A 252 -41.39 -9.57 -29.33
N SER A 253 -40.81 -9.67 -30.53
CA SER A 253 -41.52 -9.22 -31.72
C SER A 253 -42.67 -10.21 -31.95
N LYS A 254 -43.89 -9.70 -31.99
CA LYS A 254 -45.00 -10.38 -32.66
C LYS A 254 -45.23 -9.63 -33.95
N SER A 255 -44.87 -10.30 -35.04
CA SER A 255 -45.50 -10.16 -36.34
C SER A 255 -46.99 -10.39 -36.20
N ASP A 256 -47.81 -9.42 -36.58
CA ASP A 256 -49.17 -9.66 -37.03
C ASP A 256 -49.27 -9.10 -38.46
N GLU A 257 -49.66 -9.99 -39.36
CA GLU A 257 -50.07 -9.72 -40.74
C GLU A 257 -51.39 -8.93 -40.74
N LEU A 258 -51.46 -7.88 -41.56
CA LEU A 258 -52.53 -7.58 -42.54
C LEU A 258 -52.23 -6.25 -43.26
#